data_AF-A0A6S6XFW3-F1
#
_entry.id   AF-A0A6S6XFW3-F1
#
_cell.length_a   1.000
_cell.length_b   1.000
_cell.length_c   1.000
_cell.angle_alpha   90.00
_cell.angle_beta   90.00
_cell.angle_gamma   90.00
#
_symmetry.space_group_name_H-M   'P 1'
#
loop_
_entity.id
_entity.type
_entity.pdbx_description
1 polymer ?
#
loop_
_entity_poly.entity_id
_entity_poly.type
_entity_poly.pdbx_seq_one_letter_code
_entity_poly.pdbx_strand_id
1 'polypeptide(L)' 'MKFTVKQARQVSGKTQEQIAKLLGFSTPTYRKYEKNPEKMTMKSAENFCRATGFGIDDIFFDPLST' A
#
# COMPACT_ATOMS: atom_id res chain seq x y z
N MET A 1 -7.24 -1.02 -14.93
CA MET A 1 -7.80 -1.50 -13.65
C MET A 1 -6.88 -1.01 -12.54
N LYS A 2 -7.40 -0.42 -11.47
CA LYS A 2 -6.60 -0.04 -10.30
C LYS A 2 -6.85 -1.03 -9.17
N PHE A 3 -5.79 -1.46 -8.49
CA PHE A 3 -5.85 -2.32 -7.31
C PHE A 3 -5.97 -1.48 -6.05
N THR A 4 -6.70 -1.96 -5.06
CA THR A 4 -6.57 -1.43 -3.69
C THR A 4 -5.20 -1.79 -3.12
N VAL A 5 -4.73 -1.02 -2.13
CA VAL A 5 -3.47 -1.33 -1.39
C VAL A 5 -3.47 -2.78 -0.88
N LYS A 6 -4.60 -3.25 -0.36
CA LYS A 6 -4.74 -4.63 0.11
C LYS A 6 -4.59 -5.65 -1.02
N GLN A 7 -5.22 -5.42 -2.18
CA GLN A 7 -5.13 -6.32 -3.32
C GLN A 7 -3.70 -6.35 -3.89
N ALA A 8 -3.07 -5.20 -4.07
CA ALA A 8 -1.68 -5.12 -4.54
C ALA A 8 -0.73 -5.90 -3.61
N ARG A 9 -0.89 -5.77 -2.29
CA ARG A 9 -0.15 -6.60 -1.34
C ARG A 9 -0.44 -8.09 -1.55
N GLN A 10 -1.71 -8.49 -1.64
CA GLN A 10 -2.08 -9.90 -1.77
C GLN A 10 -1.50 -10.53 -3.05
N VAL A 11 -1.55 -9.81 -4.17
CA VAL A 11 -0.97 -10.27 -5.44
C VAL A 11 0.55 -10.36 -5.36
N SER A 12 1.21 -9.46 -4.61
CA SER A 12 2.66 -9.53 -4.36
C SER A 12 3.09 -10.71 -3.47
N GLY A 13 2.15 -11.47 -2.90
CA GLY A 13 2.42 -12.60 -2.00
C GLY A 13 2.94 -12.20 -0.61
N LYS A 14 2.90 -10.92 -0.25
CA LYS A 14 3.45 -10.41 1.02
C LYS A 14 2.41 -10.35 2.14
N THR A 15 2.82 -10.60 3.37
CA THR A 15 1.98 -10.42 4.57
C THR A 15 1.93 -8.95 4.99
N GLN A 16 0.94 -8.60 5.83
CA GLN A 16 0.86 -7.24 6.41
C GLN A 16 2.12 -6.89 7.22
N GLU A 17 2.66 -7.86 7.95
CA GLU A 17 3.87 -7.70 8.76
C GLU A 17 5.12 -7.47 7.90
N GLN A 18 5.26 -8.22 6.79
CA GLN A 18 6.37 -8.05 5.86
C GLN A 18 6.38 -6.65 5.23
N ILE A 19 5.22 -6.17 4.76
CA ILE A 19 5.11 -4.80 4.23
C ILE A 19 5.38 -3.77 5.33
N ALA A 20 4.79 -3.94 6.52
CA ALA A 20 5.02 -3.01 7.62
C ALA A 20 6.51 -2.89 7.97
N LYS A 21 7.22 -4.02 8.05
CA LYS A 21 8.67 -4.06 8.27
C LYS A 21 9.46 -3.36 7.15
N LEU A 22 9.10 -3.59 5.88
CA LEU A 22 9.74 -2.93 4.73
C LEU A 22 9.51 -1.41 4.71
N LEU A 23 8.35 -0.96 5.19
CA LEU A 23 8.00 0.46 5.27
C LEU A 23 8.47 1.13 6.57
N GLY A 24 9.04 0.37 7.52
CA GLY A 24 9.46 0.89 8.83
C GLY A 24 8.29 1.23 9.75
N PHE A 25 7.14 0.57 9.58
CA PHE A 25 5.92 0.77 10.37
C PHE A 25 5.60 -0.44 11.24
N SER A 26 4.76 -0.22 12.26
CA SER A 26 4.10 -1.31 12.97
C SER A 26 2.99 -1.93 12.11
N THR A 27 2.73 -3.22 12.28
CA THR A 27 1.64 -3.92 11.57
C THR A 27 0.27 -3.25 11.72
N PRO A 28 -0.12 -2.72 12.91
CA PRO A 28 -1.38 -1.96 13.05
C PRO A 28 -1.40 -0.67 12.23
N THR A 29 -0.28 0.05 12.13
CA THR A 29 -0.17 1.26 11.30
C THR A 29 -0.38 0.93 9.83
N TYR A 30 0.30 -0.11 9.33
CA TYR A 30 0.10 -0.55 7.95
C TYR A 30 -1.35 -1.03 7.69
N ARG A 31 -1.97 -1.73 8.65
CA ARG A 31 -3.38 -2.12 8.56
C ARG A 31 -4.32 -0.91 8.45
N LYS A 32 -3.98 0.23 9.08
CA LYS A 32 -4.75 1.48 8.92
C LYS A 32 -4.63 2.02 7.49
N TYR A 33 -3.45 1.95 6.86
CA TYR A 33 -3.26 2.36 5.47
C TYR A 33 -4.01 1.48 4.47
N GLU A 34 -4.11 0.17 4.69
CA GLU A 34 -4.95 -0.68 3.82
C GLU A 34 -6.44 -0.29 3.88
N LYS A 35 -6.90 0.28 5.01
CA LYS A 35 -8.26 0.77 5.19
C LYS A 35 -8.46 2.23 4.77
N ASN A 36 -7.40 3.03 4.83
CA ASN A 36 -7.38 4.48 4.59
C ASN A 36 -6.15 4.81 3.72
N PRO A 37 -6.15 4.42 2.43
CA PRO A 37 -5.01 4.62 1.55
C PRO A 37 -4.59 6.10 1.44
N GLU A 38 -5.55 7.01 1.59
CA GLU A 38 -5.38 8.47 1.48
C GLU A 38 -4.54 9.07 2.60
N LYS A 39 -4.42 8.34 3.72
CA LYS A 39 -3.56 8.75 4.85
C LYS A 39 -2.11 8.35 4.64
N MET A 40 -1.83 7.56 3.62
CA MET A 40 -0.47 7.16 3.32
C MET A 40 0.28 8.30 2.64
N THR A 41 1.44 8.67 3.19
CA THR A 41 2.28 9.71 2.58
C THR A 41 2.77 9.27 1.20
N MET A 42 3.03 10.21 0.29
CA MET A 42 3.58 9.90 -1.04
C MET A 42 4.85 9.04 -0.95
N LYS A 43 5.75 9.35 -0.02
CA LYS A 43 6.97 8.55 0.23
C LYS A 43 6.66 7.10 0.62
N SER A 44 5.64 6.89 1.45
CA SER A 44 5.19 5.55 1.84
C SER A 44 4.53 4.82 0.68
N ALA A 45 3.77 5.52 -0.16
CA ALA A 45 3.16 4.97 -1.37
C ALA A 45 4.22 4.50 -2.37
N GLU A 46 5.25 5.32 -2.63
CA GLU A 46 6.38 4.95 -3.49
C GLU A 46 7.12 3.71 -2.96
N ASN A 47 7.40 3.67 -1.66
CA ASN A 47 8.04 2.52 -1.03
C ASN A 47 7.16 1.27 -1.10
N PHE A 48 5.84 1.43 -0.95
CA PHE A 48 4.88 0.35 -1.11
C PHE A 48 4.85 -0.20 -2.54
N CYS A 49 4.88 0.68 -3.53
CA CYS A 49 4.98 0.32 -4.95
C CYS A 49 6.25 -0.48 -5.22
N ARG A 50 7.41 0.00 -4.74
CA ARG A 50 8.69 -0.72 -4.83
C ARG A 50 8.65 -2.08 -4.15
N ALA A 51 7.99 -2.17 -2.99
CA ALA A 51 7.87 -3.43 -2.26
C ALA A 51 6.97 -4.44 -2.97
N THR A 52 5.90 -3.98 -3.63
CA THR A 52 4.89 -4.86 -4.24
C THR A 52 5.10 -5.10 -5.73
N GLY A 53 5.95 -4.30 -6.39
CA GLY A 53 6.24 -4.40 -7.82
C GLY A 53 5.21 -3.74 -8.73
N PHE A 54 4.25 -3.00 -8.16
CA PHE A 54 3.23 -2.26 -8.89
C PHE A 54 3.66 -0.82 -9.17
N GLY A 55 3.15 -0.24 -10.25
CA GLY A 55 3.25 1.20 -10.50
C GLY A 55 2.34 1.98 -9.57
N ILE A 56 2.65 3.27 -9.38
CA ILE A 56 1.81 4.17 -8.58
C ILE A 56 0.39 4.30 -9.18
N ASP A 57 0.29 4.30 -10.51
CA ASP A 57 -0.97 4.42 -11.25
C ASP A 57 -1.81 3.14 -11.21
N ASP A 58 -1.18 1.99 -10.89
CA ASP A 58 -1.85 0.71 -10.74
C ASP A 58 -2.57 0.59 -9.41
N ILE A 59 -2.25 1.44 -8.42
CA ILE A 59 -2.78 1.36 -7.07
C ILE A 59 -3.63 2.59 -6.74
N PHE A 60 -4.79 2.33 -6.16
CA PHE A 60 -5.74 3.36 -5.73
C PHE A 60 -5.40 3.83 -4.32
N PHE A 61 -4.79 5.03 -4.23
CA PHE A 61 -4.40 5.68 -2.97
C PHE A 61 -5.36 6.80 -2.51
N ASP A 62 -6.31 7.21 -3.33
CA ASP A 62 -7.22 8.32 -3.02
C ASP A 62 -8.66 7.93 -3.35
N PRO A 63 -9.61 7.96 -2.39
CA PRO A 63 -11.02 7.67 -2.63
C PRO A 63 -11.74 8.68 -3.55
N LEU A 64 -11.17 9.85 -3.83
CA LEU A 64 -11.80 10.93 -4.61
C LEU A 64 -11.25 11.11 -6.03
N SER A 65 -10.17 10.45 -6.39
CA SER A 65 -9.61 10.52 -7.75
C SER A 65 -10.47 9.68 -8.71
N THR A 66 -11.54 10.28 -9.22
CA THR A 66 -12.41 9.79 -10.31
C THR A 66 -11.79 10.04 -11.67
#